data_AF-A0A6G3RPY9-F1
#
_entry.id   AF-A0A6G3RPY9-F1
#
_cell.length_a   1.000
_cell.length_b   1.000
_cell.length_c   1.000
_cell.angle_alpha   90.00
_cell.angle_beta   90.00
_cell.angle_gamma   90.00
#
_symmetry.space_group_name_H-M   'P 1'
#
loop_
_entity.id
_entity.type
_entity.pdbx_description
1 polymer ?
#
loop_
_entity_poly.entity_id
_entity_poly.type
_entity_poly.pdbx_seq_one_letter_code
_entity_poly.pdbx_strand_id
1 'polypeptide(L)'
;ALGRGALRYVDRLLGHDGVLHAVAGFRARVFEALVPLAPAGTPAFRSGDLLTRLVDDVDAAQDLLLRVMIPATAAFVVAAAATGTVAVLLPGAGVLLGLLLAVAGILVPAAVLVLSRRAGHIEKTARAELAAVTVDLTQGAADLAAYGARGRTHDRARAVTARIAELERRKALTTSLAQALVLVLQGTATVGVTWLALRAHAAGDLPAVQLTVLAVLALVSFEALAPLPAAARRFVEVRASARRLADLFDTPAPVADPQTPDPLPTDAPLDVTITDLRVRHVQDNPPALDGASLRLPAGRRVVLIGASGSGKSTLIAALMRFVPYEAGSIRVGGRELHDCSGADARRAITGMTQDAHVFHATIRANLLLASPGATDADLREAARRARILDWIESLPEGWETVLGGDGATMSGGQRRRLLLARALLADPPVLVLDEPTEGLDPDTAAEVLADILDATRGRTTLLVTHERAGLAGADEIVTLDRGRIRPATPEDLDSATDGPAAMAL
;
A
#
# COMPACT_ATOMS: atom_id res chain seq x y z
N ALA A 1 5.62 24.44 -41.05
CA ALA A 1 6.11 24.74 -39.68
C ALA A 1 4.98 24.70 -38.64
N LEU A 2 3.90 25.47 -38.83
CA LEU A 2 2.75 25.55 -37.89
C LEU A 2 2.09 24.19 -37.61
N GLY A 3 1.86 23.36 -38.64
CA GLY A 3 1.26 22.03 -38.47
C GLY A 3 2.07 21.08 -37.58
N ARG A 4 3.41 21.14 -37.61
CA ARG A 4 4.27 20.33 -36.72
C ARG A 4 4.17 20.78 -35.27
N GLY A 5 4.03 22.08 -35.03
CA GLY A 5 3.80 22.64 -33.69
C GLY A 5 2.46 22.22 -33.12
N ALA A 6 1.39 22.35 -33.92
CA ALA A 6 0.04 21.94 -33.53
C ALA A 6 -0.04 20.42 -33.28
N LEU A 7 0.52 19.59 -34.18
CA LEU A 7 0.55 18.13 -34.01
C LEU A 7 1.34 17.71 -32.76
N ARG A 8 2.51 18.30 -32.50
CA ARG A 8 3.27 18.03 -31.26
C ARG A 8 2.53 18.47 -30.00
N TYR A 9 1.80 19.59 -30.06
CA TYR A 9 1.02 20.07 -28.94
C TYR A 9 -0.16 19.15 -28.66
N VAL A 10 -0.91 18.76 -29.69
CA VAL A 10 -2.03 17.81 -29.59
C VAL A 10 -1.55 16.44 -29.12
N ASP A 11 -0.45 15.92 -29.66
CA ASP A 11 0.18 14.67 -29.22
C ASP A 11 0.56 14.70 -27.73
N ARG A 12 1.16 15.80 -27.27
CA ARG A 12 1.45 16.00 -25.85
C ARG A 12 0.20 16.10 -25.00
N LEU A 13 -0.82 16.83 -25.44
CA LEU A 13 -2.06 17.05 -24.69
C LEU A 13 -2.84 15.73 -24.55
N LEU A 14 -3.10 15.05 -25.66
CA LEU A 14 -3.79 13.76 -25.68
C LEU A 14 -2.99 12.67 -24.95
N GLY A 15 -1.67 12.66 -25.14
CA GLY A 15 -0.77 11.74 -24.45
C GLY A 15 -0.77 11.96 -22.94
N HIS A 16 -0.81 13.20 -22.46
CA HIS A 16 -0.80 13.51 -21.03
C HIS A 16 -2.16 13.25 -20.39
N ASP A 17 -3.26 13.73 -20.99
CA ASP A 17 -4.61 13.54 -20.44
C ASP A 17 -5.02 12.06 -20.42
N GLY A 18 -4.77 11.32 -21.50
CA GLY A 18 -5.10 9.90 -21.56
C GLY A 18 -4.32 9.09 -20.52
N VAL A 19 -3.08 9.47 -20.26
CA VAL A 19 -2.21 8.81 -19.28
C VAL A 19 -2.61 9.14 -17.85
N LEU A 20 -2.95 10.40 -17.56
CA LEU A 20 -3.41 10.78 -16.22
C LEU A 20 -4.68 10.03 -15.83
N HIS A 21 -5.63 9.87 -16.76
CA HIS A 21 -6.84 9.06 -16.51
C HIS A 21 -6.50 7.58 -16.30
N ALA A 22 -5.60 7.03 -17.11
CA ALA A 22 -5.16 5.64 -16.96
C ALA A 22 -4.46 5.40 -15.60
N VAL A 23 -3.63 6.35 -15.15
CA VAL A 23 -2.96 6.29 -13.84
C VAL A 23 -3.95 6.41 -12.70
N ALA A 24 -4.88 7.36 -12.75
CA ALA A 24 -5.90 7.51 -11.72
C ALA A 24 -6.73 6.23 -11.55
N GLY A 25 -7.21 5.66 -12.67
CA GLY A 25 -7.94 4.40 -12.64
C GLY A 25 -7.10 3.20 -12.20
N PHE A 26 -5.79 3.20 -12.48
CA PHE A 26 -4.90 2.12 -12.03
C PHE A 26 -4.57 2.23 -10.54
N ARG A 27 -4.34 3.44 -10.00
CA ARG A 27 -4.16 3.67 -8.56
C ARG A 27 -5.39 3.23 -7.77
N ALA A 28 -6.60 3.53 -8.27
CA ALA A 28 -7.84 3.06 -7.66
C ALA A 28 -7.89 1.53 -7.60
N ARG A 29 -7.59 0.82 -8.69
CA ARG A 29 -7.55 -0.65 -8.72
C ARG A 29 -6.51 -1.26 -7.78
N VAL A 30 -5.32 -0.66 -7.68
CA VAL A 30 -4.29 -1.11 -6.73
C VAL A 30 -4.77 -0.93 -5.29
N PHE A 31 -5.42 0.19 -4.99
CA PHE A 31 -6.02 0.43 -3.67
C PHE A 31 -7.13 -0.59 -3.37
N GLU A 32 -8.04 -0.83 -4.31
CA GLU A 32 -9.09 -1.85 -4.18
C GLU A 32 -8.54 -3.26 -3.98
N ALA A 33 -7.41 -3.61 -4.59
CA ALA A 33 -6.75 -4.89 -4.37
C ALA A 33 -6.05 -4.99 -3.00
N LEU A 34 -5.64 -3.87 -2.41
CA LEU A 34 -5.02 -3.84 -1.09
C LEU A 34 -6.04 -3.97 0.05
N VAL A 35 -7.24 -3.43 -0.12
CA VAL A 35 -8.27 -3.41 0.94
C VAL A 35 -8.61 -4.81 1.48
N PRO A 36 -8.83 -5.85 0.65
CA PRO A 36 -9.09 -7.22 1.12
C PRO A 36 -7.92 -7.89 1.85
N LEU A 37 -6.68 -7.42 1.63
CA LEU A 37 -5.49 -7.97 2.28
C LEU A 37 -5.35 -7.46 3.72
N ALA A 38 -5.94 -6.32 4.06
CA ALA A 38 -5.83 -5.72 5.39
C ALA A 38 -6.83 -6.33 6.39
N PRO A 39 -6.46 -6.49 7.69
CA PRO A 39 -5.17 -6.20 8.30
C PRO A 39 -4.24 -7.42 8.37
N ALA A 40 -4.73 -8.65 8.17
CA ALA A 40 -3.93 -9.86 8.42
C ALA A 40 -2.87 -10.16 7.36
N GLY A 41 -3.11 -9.76 6.10
CA GLY A 41 -2.18 -9.92 4.98
C GLY A 41 -1.21 -8.75 4.83
N THR A 42 -1.51 -7.58 5.42
CA THR A 42 -0.64 -6.39 5.33
C THR A 42 0.73 -6.53 6.00
N PRO A 43 0.94 -7.25 7.12
CA PRO A 43 2.26 -7.44 7.74
C PRO A 43 3.26 -8.17 6.85
N ALA A 44 2.80 -8.95 5.87
CA ALA A 44 3.67 -9.53 4.83
C ALA A 44 4.34 -8.45 3.96
N PHE A 45 3.77 -7.24 3.94
CA PHE A 45 4.28 -6.08 3.24
C PHE A 45 4.77 -5.02 4.23
N ARG A 46 6.05 -4.62 4.13
CA ARG A 46 6.53 -3.47 4.92
C ARG A 46 5.80 -2.22 4.46
N SER A 47 5.43 -1.29 5.35
CA SER A 47 4.69 -0.07 5.01
C SER A 47 5.36 0.74 3.89
N GLY A 48 6.69 0.76 3.84
CA GLY A 48 7.45 1.37 2.73
C GLY A 48 7.33 0.65 1.39
N ASP A 49 7.19 -0.68 1.38
CA ASP A 49 6.97 -1.46 0.16
C ASP A 49 5.59 -1.19 -0.44
N LEU A 50 4.56 -1.03 0.40
CA LEU A 50 3.21 -0.66 -0.05
C LEU A 50 3.17 0.73 -0.69
N LEU A 51 3.85 1.72 -0.09
CA LEU A 51 3.97 3.06 -0.67
C LEU A 51 4.70 3.06 -2.02
N THR A 52 5.81 2.33 -2.12
CA THR A 52 6.52 2.14 -3.39
C THR A 52 5.64 1.46 -4.45
N ARG A 53 4.81 0.48 -4.07
CA ARG A 53 3.87 -0.15 -5.01
C ARG A 53 2.77 0.81 -5.47
N LEU A 54 2.22 1.63 -4.56
CA LEU A 54 1.13 2.58 -4.86
C LEU A 54 1.58 3.77 -5.72
N VAL A 55 2.81 4.23 -5.55
CA VAL A 55 3.33 5.42 -6.22
C VAL A 55 4.27 5.03 -7.36
N ASP A 56 5.45 4.50 -7.04
CA ASP A 56 6.52 4.28 -8.01
C ASP A 56 6.17 3.21 -9.06
N ASP A 57 5.55 2.11 -8.64
CA ASP A 57 5.22 1.00 -9.56
C ASP A 57 4.03 1.33 -10.47
N VAL A 58 3.06 2.10 -9.97
CA VAL A 58 1.96 2.63 -10.79
C VAL A 58 2.49 3.64 -11.80
N ASP A 59 3.36 4.56 -11.38
CA ASP A 59 3.97 5.54 -12.28
C ASP A 59 4.85 4.86 -13.35
N ALA A 60 5.52 3.76 -12.99
CA ALA A 60 6.24 2.93 -13.95
C ALA A 60 5.31 2.31 -15.02
N ALA A 61 4.08 1.92 -14.68
CA ALA A 61 3.13 1.39 -15.65
C ALA A 61 2.77 2.43 -16.73
N GLN A 62 2.63 3.71 -16.35
CA GLN A 62 2.45 4.83 -17.30
C GLN A 62 3.63 4.93 -18.28
N ASP A 63 4.84 4.76 -17.77
CA ASP A 63 6.04 4.88 -18.58
C ASP A 63 6.15 3.77 -19.64
N LEU A 64 5.45 2.64 -19.49
CA LEU A 64 5.32 1.65 -20.56
C LEU A 64 4.72 2.27 -21.81
N LEU A 65 3.62 3.01 -21.66
CA LEU A 65 2.90 3.59 -22.78
C LEU A 65 3.70 4.75 -23.37
N LEU A 66 4.05 5.73 -22.54
CA LEU A 66 4.64 6.99 -22.98
C LEU A 66 6.11 6.89 -23.41
N ARG A 67 6.89 6.09 -22.69
CA ARG A 67 8.35 6.06 -22.87
C ARG A 67 8.83 4.80 -23.59
N VAL A 68 7.98 3.80 -23.80
CA VAL A 68 8.34 2.57 -24.50
C VAL A 68 7.49 2.37 -25.76
N MET A 69 6.17 2.23 -25.62
CA MET A 69 5.30 1.85 -26.73
C MET A 69 5.16 2.94 -27.79
N ILE A 70 4.93 4.21 -27.40
CA ILE A 70 4.80 5.32 -28.35
C ILE A 70 6.10 5.55 -29.14
N PRO A 71 7.29 5.65 -28.52
CA PRO A 71 8.53 5.78 -29.28
C PRO A 71 8.84 4.58 -30.17
N ALA A 72 8.57 3.35 -29.71
CA ALA A 72 8.78 2.14 -30.50
C ALA A 72 7.89 2.09 -31.75
N THR A 73 6.61 2.42 -31.60
CA THR A 73 5.66 2.47 -32.72
C THR A 73 5.99 3.60 -33.69
N ALA A 74 6.32 4.80 -33.19
CA ALA A 74 6.76 5.92 -34.02
C ALA A 74 8.03 5.57 -34.80
N ALA A 75 9.04 4.98 -34.15
CA ALA A 75 10.27 4.56 -34.80
C ALA A 75 10.01 3.50 -35.88
N PHE A 76 9.14 2.51 -35.61
CA PHE A 76 8.77 1.50 -36.57
C PHE A 76 8.08 2.09 -37.81
N VAL A 77 7.07 2.95 -37.60
CA VAL A 77 6.33 3.60 -38.71
C VAL A 77 7.25 4.48 -39.55
N VAL A 78 8.08 5.30 -38.91
CA VAL A 78 9.04 6.18 -39.62
C VAL A 78 10.07 5.34 -40.37
N ALA A 79 10.62 4.28 -39.76
CA ALA A 79 11.60 3.43 -40.41
C ALA A 79 11.01 2.70 -41.62
N ALA A 80 9.81 2.15 -41.50
CA ALA A 80 9.11 1.47 -42.59
C ALA A 80 8.77 2.44 -43.73
N ALA A 81 8.23 3.63 -43.41
CA ALA A 81 7.88 4.63 -44.40
C ALA A 81 9.12 5.19 -45.12
N ALA A 82 10.19 5.48 -44.39
CA ALA A 82 11.45 5.96 -44.97
C ALA A 82 12.08 4.89 -45.88
N THR A 83 12.19 3.65 -45.39
CA THR A 83 12.73 2.52 -46.16
C THR A 83 11.91 2.26 -47.42
N GLY A 84 10.58 2.23 -47.31
CA GLY A 84 9.69 2.03 -48.46
C GLY A 84 9.80 3.13 -49.50
N THR A 85 9.82 4.40 -49.05
CA THR A 85 9.97 5.56 -49.96
C THR A 85 11.31 5.52 -50.68
N VAL A 86 12.41 5.26 -49.97
CA VAL A 86 13.74 5.16 -50.60
C VAL A 86 13.81 3.94 -51.52
N ALA A 87 13.21 2.80 -51.16
CA ALA A 87 13.21 1.60 -51.98
C ALA A 87 12.43 1.77 -53.30
N VAL A 88 11.33 2.54 -53.29
CA VAL A 88 10.56 2.88 -54.51
C VAL A 88 11.37 3.76 -55.45
N LEU A 89 12.12 4.73 -54.92
CA LEU A 89 12.93 5.65 -55.73
C LEU A 89 14.24 5.01 -56.21
N LEU A 90 14.94 4.29 -55.32
CA LEU A 90 16.22 3.66 -55.60
C LEU A 90 16.36 2.38 -54.74
N PRO A 91 16.01 1.20 -55.26
CA PRO A 91 15.95 -0.05 -54.47
C PRO A 91 17.22 -0.36 -53.67
N GLY A 92 18.40 -0.14 -54.27
CA GLY A 92 19.69 -0.37 -53.61
C GLY A 92 19.92 0.53 -52.39
N ALA A 93 19.51 1.80 -52.46
CA ALA A 93 19.58 2.70 -51.30
C ALA A 93 18.52 2.36 -50.25
N GLY A 94 17.38 1.82 -50.66
CA GLY A 94 16.32 1.40 -49.75
C GLY A 94 16.75 0.24 -48.88
N VAL A 95 17.41 -0.77 -49.46
CA VAL A 95 17.99 -1.90 -48.71
C VAL A 95 19.05 -1.44 -47.71
N LEU A 96 19.96 -0.55 -48.13
CA LEU A 96 20.98 0.00 -47.25
C LEU A 96 20.37 0.75 -46.06
N LEU A 97 19.43 1.67 -46.33
CA LEU A 97 18.76 2.46 -45.29
C LEU A 97 17.97 1.55 -44.33
N GLY A 98 17.20 0.62 -44.88
CA GLY A 98 16.39 -0.32 -44.10
C GLY A 98 17.24 -1.20 -43.18
N LEU A 99 18.39 -1.69 -43.66
CA LEU A 99 19.31 -2.49 -42.85
C LEU A 99 19.89 -1.66 -41.70
N LEU A 100 20.36 -0.44 -41.97
CA LEU A 100 20.94 0.42 -40.93
C LEU A 100 19.89 0.87 -39.89
N LEU A 101 18.66 1.17 -40.34
CA LEU A 101 17.54 1.46 -39.45
C LEU A 101 17.13 0.23 -38.62
N ALA A 102 17.16 -0.97 -39.19
CA ALA A 102 16.89 -2.20 -38.44
C ALA A 102 17.97 -2.48 -37.38
N VAL A 103 19.25 -2.26 -37.71
CA VAL A 103 20.36 -2.35 -36.73
C VAL A 103 20.15 -1.34 -35.61
N ALA A 104 19.89 -0.07 -35.93
CA ALA A 104 19.68 0.98 -34.94
C ALA A 104 18.41 0.77 -34.10
N GLY A 105 17.33 0.25 -34.71
CA GLY A 105 16.02 0.09 -34.06
C GLY A 105 15.86 -1.20 -33.26
N ILE A 106 16.63 -2.25 -33.58
CA ILE A 106 16.49 -3.58 -32.97
C ILE A 106 17.75 -3.97 -32.19
N LEU A 107 18.92 -3.99 -32.85
CA LEU A 107 20.14 -4.51 -32.24
C LEU A 107 20.66 -3.58 -31.14
N VAL A 108 20.63 -2.27 -31.35
CA VAL A 108 21.11 -1.31 -30.33
C VAL A 108 20.24 -1.36 -29.06
N PRO A 109 18.89 -1.27 -29.13
CA PRO A 109 18.05 -1.43 -27.94
C PRO A 109 18.16 -2.82 -27.30
N ALA A 110 18.32 -3.88 -28.09
CA ALA A 110 18.51 -5.25 -27.56
C ALA A 110 19.81 -5.37 -26.75
N ALA A 111 20.90 -4.78 -27.21
CA ALA A 111 22.16 -4.73 -26.45
C ALA A 111 21.99 -3.98 -25.12
N VAL A 112 21.30 -2.82 -25.16
CA VAL A 112 21.00 -2.03 -23.95
C VAL A 112 20.13 -2.83 -22.96
N LEU A 113 19.12 -3.56 -23.45
CA LEU A 113 18.26 -4.43 -22.64
C LEU A 113 19.09 -5.48 -21.88
N VAL A 114 19.99 -6.17 -22.58
CA VAL A 114 20.82 -7.24 -21.98
C VAL A 114 21.77 -6.66 -20.92
N LEU A 115 22.43 -5.54 -21.21
CA LEU A 115 23.35 -4.87 -20.30
C LEU A 115 22.64 -4.30 -19.06
N SER A 116 21.42 -3.77 -19.22
CA SER A 116 20.67 -3.12 -18.15
C SER A 116 20.06 -4.10 -17.13
N ARG A 117 19.76 -5.36 -17.53
CA ARG A 117 19.12 -6.36 -16.67
C ARG A 117 19.89 -6.66 -15.38
N ARG A 118 21.22 -6.78 -15.44
CA ARG A 118 22.03 -7.09 -14.26
C ARG A 118 22.21 -5.89 -13.31
N ALA A 119 22.24 -4.68 -13.85
CA ALA A 119 22.50 -3.46 -13.08
C ALA A 119 21.30 -3.02 -12.20
N GLY A 120 20.07 -3.38 -12.59
CA GLY A 120 18.85 -2.96 -11.88
C GLY A 120 18.75 -3.48 -10.44
N HIS A 121 19.03 -4.78 -10.22
CA HIS A 121 18.95 -5.37 -8.89
C HIS A 121 20.00 -4.79 -7.93
N ILE A 122 21.24 -4.63 -8.40
CA ILE A 122 22.35 -4.12 -7.58
C ILE A 122 22.08 -2.68 -7.13
N GLU A 123 21.54 -1.84 -8.02
CA GLU A 123 21.20 -0.46 -7.68
C GLU A 123 20.06 -0.39 -6.65
N LYS A 124 19.00 -1.20 -6.81
CA LYS A 124 17.88 -1.21 -5.85
C LYS A 124 18.37 -1.57 -4.44
N THR A 125 19.24 -2.58 -4.32
CA THR A 125 19.82 -2.97 -3.01
C THR A 125 20.68 -1.86 -2.42
N ALA A 126 21.50 -1.18 -3.24
CA ALA A 126 22.34 -0.08 -2.77
C ALA A 126 21.50 1.14 -2.32
N ARG A 127 20.42 1.47 -3.04
CA ARG A 127 19.48 2.54 -2.64
C ARG A 127 18.74 2.21 -1.34
N ALA A 128 18.33 0.94 -1.16
CA ALA A 128 17.71 0.49 0.09
C ALA A 128 18.69 0.57 1.28
N GLU A 129 19.96 0.20 1.08
CA GLU A 129 21.00 0.38 2.10
C GLU A 129 21.22 1.86 2.42
N LEU A 130 21.25 2.75 1.42
CA LEU A 130 21.38 4.19 1.63
C LEU A 130 20.20 4.75 2.44
N ALA A 131 18.97 4.33 2.13
CA ALA A 131 17.79 4.73 2.88
C ALA A 131 17.88 4.29 4.35
N ALA A 132 18.29 3.05 4.62
CA ALA A 132 18.48 2.56 5.99
C ALA A 132 19.53 3.38 6.75
N VAL A 133 20.71 3.61 6.16
CA VAL A 133 21.77 4.43 6.77
C VAL A 133 21.31 5.88 6.99
N THR A 134 20.45 6.42 6.12
CA THR A 134 19.90 7.77 6.27
C THR A 134 18.94 7.86 7.45
N VAL A 135 18.12 6.82 7.67
CA VAL A 135 17.27 6.72 8.86
C VAL A 135 18.12 6.63 10.12
N ASP A 136 19.14 5.78 10.15
CA ASP A 136 20.06 5.66 11.29
C ASP A 136 20.73 7.01 11.64
N LEU A 137 21.16 7.77 10.61
CA LEU A 137 21.80 9.07 10.79
C LEU A 137 20.83 10.16 11.27
N THR A 138 19.54 10.08 10.92
CA THR A 138 18.55 11.12 11.23
C THR A 138 17.78 10.83 12.51
N GLN A 139 17.27 9.61 12.67
CA GLN A 139 16.50 9.18 13.83
C GLN A 139 17.42 8.71 14.97
N GLY A 140 18.54 8.05 14.67
CA GLY A 140 19.52 7.58 15.65
C GLY A 140 20.63 8.58 15.99
N ALA A 141 20.48 9.86 15.63
CA ALA A 141 21.56 10.85 15.69
C ALA A 141 22.10 11.09 17.11
N ALA A 142 21.24 10.97 18.13
CA ALA A 142 21.59 11.11 19.54
C ALA A 142 22.37 9.88 20.03
N ASP A 143 21.89 8.68 19.72
CA ASP A 143 22.55 7.42 20.09
C ASP A 143 23.92 7.31 19.41
N LEU A 144 23.99 7.59 18.12
CA LEU A 144 25.26 7.62 17.37
C LEU A 144 26.26 8.63 17.96
N ALA A 145 25.78 9.73 18.56
CA ALA A 145 26.61 10.68 19.29
C ALA A 145 27.17 10.07 20.56
N ALA A 146 26.28 9.50 21.38
CA ALA A 146 26.60 8.93 22.68
C ALA A 146 27.64 7.81 22.57
N TYR A 147 27.54 6.98 21.52
CA TYR A 147 28.47 5.88 21.25
C TYR A 147 29.66 6.25 20.34
N GLY A 148 29.84 7.53 19.97
CA GLY A 148 30.95 7.97 19.12
C GLY A 148 30.96 7.35 17.71
N ALA A 149 29.81 6.86 17.23
CA ALA A 149 29.68 6.11 15.98
C ALA A 149 29.32 6.98 14.76
N ARG A 150 29.14 8.30 14.93
CA ARG A 150 28.79 9.25 13.84
C ARG A 150 29.74 9.16 12.64
N GLY A 151 31.05 9.18 12.87
CA GLY A 151 32.06 9.14 11.80
C GLY A 151 31.97 7.87 10.96
N ARG A 152 31.97 6.70 11.61
CA ARG A 152 31.85 5.39 10.93
C ARG A 152 30.57 5.25 10.12
N THR A 153 29.45 5.72 10.66
CA THR A 153 28.14 5.64 9.98
C THR A 153 28.09 6.58 8.78
N HIS A 154 28.67 7.77 8.91
CA HIS A 154 28.78 8.72 7.82
C HIS A 154 29.74 8.24 6.70
N ASP A 155 30.87 7.62 7.05
CA ASP A 155 31.78 6.98 6.07
C ASP A 155 31.09 5.83 5.33
N ARG A 156 30.28 5.04 6.03
CA ARG A 156 29.43 4.01 5.40
C ARG A 156 28.44 4.62 4.40
N ALA A 157 27.77 5.72 4.75
CA ALA A 157 26.87 6.42 3.83
C ALA A 157 27.60 6.90 2.57
N ARG A 158 28.83 7.44 2.72
CA ARG A 158 29.66 7.85 1.57
C ARG A 158 30.05 6.66 0.69
N ALA A 159 30.41 5.52 1.28
CA ALA A 159 30.77 4.32 0.53
C ALA A 159 29.58 3.78 -0.29
N VAL A 160 28.38 3.74 0.30
CA VAL A 160 27.15 3.33 -0.40
C VAL A 160 26.83 4.32 -1.53
N THR A 161 26.93 5.63 -1.27
CA THR A 161 26.70 6.67 -2.28
C THR A 161 27.69 6.57 -3.44
N ALA A 162 28.98 6.33 -3.17
CA ALA A 162 30.00 6.14 -4.20
C ALA A 162 29.71 4.91 -5.08
N ARG A 163 29.21 3.83 -4.47
CA ARG A 163 28.77 2.62 -5.20
C ARG A 163 27.58 2.91 -6.11
N ILE A 164 26.60 3.69 -5.65
CA ILE A 164 25.46 4.13 -6.48
C ILE A 164 25.96 5.00 -7.64
N ALA A 165 26.83 5.97 -7.38
CA ALA A 165 27.39 6.84 -8.41
C ALA A 165 28.15 6.05 -9.49
N GLU A 166 28.91 5.02 -9.12
CA GLU A 166 29.59 4.14 -10.08
C GLU A 166 28.59 3.35 -10.95
N LEU A 167 27.49 2.87 -10.37
CA LEU A 167 26.43 2.20 -11.11
C LEU A 167 25.73 3.16 -12.09
N GLU A 168 25.41 4.37 -11.64
CA GLU A 168 24.81 5.40 -12.48
C GLU A 168 25.75 5.82 -13.63
N ARG A 169 27.05 5.94 -13.36
CA ARG A 169 28.07 6.24 -14.38
C ARG A 169 28.15 5.15 -15.44
N ARG A 170 28.15 3.87 -15.05
CA ARG A 170 28.11 2.74 -16.00
C ARG A 170 26.84 2.76 -16.83
N LYS A 171 25.68 3.04 -16.22
CA LYS A 171 24.40 3.16 -16.93
C LYS A 171 24.41 4.32 -17.93
N ALA A 172 24.90 5.49 -17.51
CA ALA A 172 25.05 6.64 -18.39
C ALA A 172 25.95 6.29 -19.57
N LEU A 173 27.11 5.67 -19.33
CA LEU A 173 28.04 5.24 -20.37
C LEU A 173 27.37 4.28 -21.37
N THR A 174 26.63 3.26 -20.92
CA THR A 174 25.93 2.34 -21.83
C THR A 174 24.89 3.04 -22.70
N THR A 175 24.18 4.02 -22.14
CA THR A 175 23.15 4.79 -22.88
C THR A 175 23.82 5.74 -23.87
N SER A 176 24.88 6.43 -23.47
CA SER A 176 25.65 7.33 -24.33
C SER A 176 26.36 6.61 -25.47
N LEU A 177 26.92 5.41 -25.21
CA LEU A 177 27.52 4.58 -26.26
C LEU A 177 26.47 4.11 -27.27
N ALA A 178 25.27 3.72 -26.81
CA ALA A 178 24.18 3.36 -27.69
C ALA A 178 23.73 4.54 -28.56
N GLN A 179 23.62 5.74 -27.98
CA GLN A 179 23.31 6.96 -28.74
C GLN A 179 24.42 7.32 -29.75
N ALA A 180 25.69 7.19 -29.36
CA ALA A 180 26.82 7.40 -30.26
C ALA A 180 26.80 6.42 -31.44
N LEU A 181 26.46 5.15 -31.20
CA LEU A 181 26.31 4.16 -32.26
C LEU A 181 25.16 4.49 -33.22
N VAL A 182 24.01 4.93 -32.70
CA VAL A 182 22.89 5.41 -33.55
C VAL A 182 23.33 6.59 -34.42
N LEU A 183 24.10 7.53 -33.87
CA LEU A 183 24.63 8.68 -34.62
C LEU A 183 25.62 8.25 -35.72
N VAL A 184 26.49 7.28 -35.44
CA VAL A 184 27.39 6.71 -36.45
C VAL A 184 26.58 6.05 -37.56
N LEU A 185 25.57 5.24 -37.22
CA LEU A 185 24.69 4.59 -38.21
C LEU A 185 23.93 5.61 -39.04
N GLN A 186 23.45 6.70 -38.44
CA GLN A 186 22.81 7.83 -39.14
C GLN A 186 23.78 8.48 -40.14
N GLY A 187 25.01 8.75 -39.72
CA GLY A 187 26.05 9.30 -40.59
C GLY A 187 26.37 8.37 -41.77
N THR A 188 26.55 7.08 -41.49
CA THR A 188 26.80 6.05 -42.52
C THR A 188 25.64 5.93 -43.50
N ALA A 189 24.39 5.93 -43.00
CA ALA A 189 23.20 5.88 -43.85
C ALA A 189 23.09 7.11 -44.74
N THR A 190 23.30 8.30 -44.16
CA THR A 190 23.22 9.57 -44.90
C THR A 190 24.26 9.61 -46.01
N VAL A 191 25.53 9.28 -45.71
CA VAL A 191 26.61 9.24 -46.71
C VAL A 191 26.35 8.17 -47.77
N GLY A 192 25.99 6.95 -47.35
CA GLY A 192 25.78 5.82 -48.25
C GLY A 192 24.60 6.01 -49.20
N VAL A 193 23.45 6.46 -48.68
CA VAL A 193 22.26 6.77 -49.50
C VAL A 193 22.55 7.93 -50.45
N THR A 194 23.21 9.00 -49.98
CA THR A 194 23.55 10.15 -50.83
C THR A 194 24.53 9.75 -51.93
N TRP A 195 25.53 8.91 -51.63
CA TRP A 195 26.47 8.40 -52.62
C TRP A 195 25.79 7.56 -53.71
N LEU A 196 24.87 6.67 -53.32
CA LEU A 196 24.07 5.89 -54.28
C LEU A 196 23.16 6.80 -55.12
N ALA A 197 22.53 7.80 -54.51
CA ALA A 197 21.70 8.77 -55.20
C ALA A 197 22.49 9.64 -56.20
N LEU A 198 23.71 10.08 -55.83
CA LEU A 198 24.62 10.80 -56.73
C LEU A 198 25.01 9.96 -57.95
N ARG A 199 25.31 8.67 -57.75
CA ARG A 199 25.62 7.75 -58.85
C ARG A 199 24.44 7.55 -59.79
N ALA A 200 23.24 7.35 -59.26
CA ALA A 200 22.02 7.21 -60.05
C ALA A 200 21.69 8.50 -60.81
N HIS A 201 21.89 9.67 -60.20
CA HIS A 201 21.73 10.96 -60.87
C HIS A 201 22.73 11.15 -62.01
N ALA A 202 24.01 10.82 -61.78
CA ALA A 202 25.05 10.91 -62.80
C ALA A 202 24.82 9.94 -63.99
N ALA A 203 24.17 8.80 -63.73
CA ALA A 203 23.74 7.85 -64.76
C ALA A 203 22.49 8.30 -65.54
N GLY A 204 21.79 9.35 -65.09
CA GLY A 204 20.55 9.84 -65.68
C GLY A 204 19.28 9.14 -65.17
N ASP A 205 19.42 8.20 -64.23
CA ASP A 205 18.31 7.38 -63.70
C ASP A 205 17.48 8.12 -62.64
N LEU A 206 18.01 9.20 -62.05
CA LEU A 206 17.39 9.91 -60.93
C LEU A 206 17.37 11.44 -61.16
N PRO A 207 16.23 12.14 -61.04
CA PRO A 207 16.16 13.60 -61.06
C PRO A 207 16.89 14.26 -59.87
N ALA A 208 17.44 15.47 -60.07
CA ALA A 208 18.18 16.21 -59.04
C ALA A 208 17.36 16.49 -57.76
N VAL A 209 16.04 16.68 -57.88
CA VAL A 209 15.15 16.89 -56.72
C VAL A 209 15.09 15.65 -55.83
N GLN A 210 15.05 14.45 -56.42
CA GLN A 210 14.95 13.20 -55.67
C GLN A 210 16.24 12.89 -54.90
N LEU A 211 17.39 13.34 -55.38
CA LEU A 211 18.65 13.24 -54.65
C LEU A 211 18.57 13.93 -53.27
N THR A 212 18.09 15.17 -53.25
CA THR A 212 17.92 15.93 -52.00
C THR A 212 16.90 15.27 -51.08
N VAL A 213 15.80 14.74 -51.63
CA VAL A 213 14.79 13.99 -50.87
C VAL A 213 15.43 12.76 -50.20
N LEU A 214 16.20 11.97 -50.94
CA LEU A 214 16.86 10.78 -50.42
C LEU A 214 17.88 11.10 -49.33
N ALA A 215 18.71 12.13 -49.52
CA ALA A 215 19.70 12.57 -48.55
C ALA A 215 19.06 13.07 -47.25
N VAL A 216 18.03 13.93 -47.34
CA VAL A 216 17.32 14.47 -46.18
C VAL A 216 16.53 13.38 -45.46
N LEU A 217 15.89 12.46 -46.19
CA LEU A 217 15.14 11.36 -45.59
C LEU A 217 16.06 10.38 -44.85
N ALA A 218 17.23 10.06 -45.41
CA ALA A 218 18.24 9.26 -44.72
C ALA A 218 18.73 9.92 -43.43
N LEU A 219 18.88 11.25 -43.42
CA LEU A 219 19.29 11.99 -42.22
C LEU A 219 18.21 12.03 -41.13
N VAL A 220 16.97 12.38 -41.50
CA VAL A 220 15.87 12.63 -40.54
C VAL A 220 15.25 11.35 -40.00
N SER A 221 15.28 10.24 -40.77
CA SER A 221 14.66 8.97 -40.36
C SER A 221 15.21 8.41 -39.04
N PHE A 222 16.45 8.72 -38.66
CA PHE A 222 17.07 8.28 -37.40
C PHE A 222 16.60 9.08 -36.17
N GLU A 223 16.02 10.28 -36.33
CA GLU A 223 15.50 11.07 -35.20
C GLU A 223 14.43 10.31 -34.41
N ALA A 224 13.59 9.53 -35.11
CA ALA A 224 12.56 8.71 -34.48
C ALA A 224 13.13 7.55 -33.64
N LEU A 225 14.37 7.12 -33.93
CA LEU A 225 15.05 6.04 -33.23
C LEU A 225 15.85 6.51 -32.00
N ALA A 226 16.13 7.82 -31.89
CA ALA A 226 16.92 8.39 -30.80
C ALA A 226 16.39 8.05 -29.37
N PRO A 227 15.07 7.94 -29.12
CA PRO A 227 14.57 7.55 -27.81
C PRO A 227 14.67 6.05 -27.50
N LEU A 228 14.89 5.18 -28.50
CA LEU A 228 14.80 3.72 -28.33
C LEU A 228 15.80 3.12 -27.33
N PRO A 229 17.08 3.56 -27.25
CA PRO A 229 17.98 3.07 -26.21
C PRO A 229 17.47 3.36 -24.79
N ALA A 230 16.92 4.55 -24.56
CA ALA A 230 16.33 4.92 -23.27
C ALA A 230 15.03 4.13 -23.00
N ALA A 231 14.20 3.93 -24.03
CA ALA A 231 12.99 3.12 -23.97
C ALA A 231 13.30 1.66 -23.58
N ALA A 232 14.31 1.05 -24.19
CA ALA A 232 14.79 -0.29 -23.85
C ALA A 232 15.18 -0.39 -22.37
N ARG A 233 15.96 0.57 -21.86
CA ARG A 233 16.29 0.59 -20.43
C ARG A 233 15.04 0.72 -19.57
N ARG A 234 14.15 1.65 -19.87
CA ARG A 234 12.93 1.89 -19.10
C ARG A 234 12.03 0.65 -19.08
N PHE A 235 11.96 -0.09 -20.19
CA PHE A 235 11.21 -1.35 -20.25
C PHE A 235 11.66 -2.39 -19.21
N VAL A 236 12.96 -2.47 -18.88
CA VAL A 236 13.45 -3.37 -17.81
C VAL A 236 12.90 -2.96 -16.45
N GLU A 237 12.91 -1.66 -16.16
CA GLU A 237 12.41 -1.09 -14.90
C GLU A 237 10.89 -1.32 -14.78
N VAL A 238 10.14 -0.99 -15.84
CA VAL A 238 8.68 -1.15 -15.90
C VAL A 238 8.27 -2.62 -15.81
N ARG A 239 8.98 -3.55 -16.47
CA ARG A 239 8.71 -4.98 -16.35
C ARG A 239 8.89 -5.49 -14.92
N ALA A 240 9.85 -4.95 -14.17
CA ALA A 240 10.04 -5.34 -12.78
C ALA A 240 8.92 -4.80 -11.87
N SER A 241 8.46 -3.57 -12.12
CA SER A 241 7.30 -2.98 -11.42
C SER A 241 6.00 -3.73 -11.75
N ALA A 242 5.76 -4.04 -13.03
CA ALA A 242 4.59 -4.80 -13.45
C ALA A 242 4.51 -6.18 -12.79
N ARG A 243 5.65 -6.87 -12.60
CA ARG A 243 5.69 -8.13 -11.85
C ARG A 243 5.29 -7.96 -10.38
N ARG A 244 5.83 -6.95 -9.68
CA ARG A 244 5.46 -6.70 -8.27
C ARG A 244 3.99 -6.37 -8.09
N LEU A 245 3.41 -5.66 -9.06
CA LEU A 245 1.99 -5.37 -9.06
C LEU A 245 1.17 -6.61 -9.40
N ALA A 246 1.60 -7.44 -10.35
CA ALA A 246 0.97 -8.74 -10.61
C ALA A 246 1.02 -9.62 -9.35
N ASP A 247 2.17 -9.74 -8.70
CA ASP A 247 2.31 -10.48 -7.43
C ASP A 247 1.34 -9.95 -6.35
N LEU A 248 1.09 -8.63 -6.31
CA LEU A 248 0.10 -8.03 -5.41
C LEU A 248 -1.33 -8.45 -5.78
N PHE A 249 -1.72 -8.34 -7.05
CA PHE A 249 -3.06 -8.73 -7.52
C PHE A 249 -3.31 -10.23 -7.39
N ASP A 250 -2.26 -11.04 -7.49
CA ASP A 250 -2.32 -12.50 -7.35
C ASP A 250 -2.22 -12.95 -5.88
N THR A 251 -1.97 -12.03 -4.94
CA THR A 251 -1.96 -12.37 -3.51
C THR A 251 -3.40 -12.64 -3.04
N PRO A 252 -3.72 -13.86 -2.57
CA PRO A 252 -5.07 -14.17 -2.10
C PRO A 252 -5.37 -13.40 -0.80
N ALA A 253 -6.62 -12.99 -0.63
CA ALA A 253 -7.09 -12.45 0.63
C ALA A 253 -6.93 -13.49 1.76
N PRO A 254 -6.46 -13.09 2.97
CA PRO A 254 -6.33 -14.01 4.11
C PRO A 254 -7.65 -14.71 4.47
N VAL A 255 -8.78 -14.02 4.27
CA VAL A 255 -10.12 -14.55 4.43
C VAL A 255 -10.90 -14.25 3.15
N ALA A 256 -11.30 -15.30 2.43
CA ALA A 256 -12.08 -15.17 1.21
C ALA A 256 -13.57 -14.95 1.53
N ASP A 257 -14.21 -14.06 0.78
CA ASP A 257 -15.66 -13.95 0.79
C ASP A 257 -16.29 -15.10 -0.01
N PRO A 258 -17.41 -15.68 0.48
CA PRO A 258 -18.14 -16.69 -0.28
C PRO A 258 -18.76 -16.07 -1.54
N GLN A 259 -18.94 -16.89 -2.59
CA GLN A 259 -19.51 -16.43 -3.85
C GLN A 259 -20.94 -15.89 -3.69
N THR A 260 -21.69 -16.45 -2.74
CA THR A 260 -23.05 -16.02 -2.40
C THR A 260 -23.11 -15.83 -0.89
N PRO A 261 -22.84 -14.63 -0.37
CA PRO A 261 -22.79 -14.40 1.06
C PRO A 261 -24.18 -14.36 1.68
N ASP A 262 -24.31 -14.99 2.84
CA ASP A 262 -25.49 -14.84 3.68
C ASP A 262 -25.51 -13.42 4.30
N PRO A 263 -26.62 -12.68 4.19
CA PRO A 263 -26.72 -11.36 4.78
C PRO A 263 -26.77 -11.44 6.31
N LEU A 264 -26.03 -10.57 7.00
CA LEU A 264 -26.17 -10.40 8.46
C LEU A 264 -27.16 -9.28 8.76
N PRO A 265 -28.11 -9.50 9.69
CA PRO A 265 -29.02 -8.45 10.15
C PRO A 265 -28.25 -7.33 10.87
N THR A 266 -28.70 -6.09 10.73
CA THR A 266 -28.06 -4.92 11.35
C THR A 266 -28.97 -4.10 12.26
N ASP A 267 -30.24 -4.50 12.38
CA ASP A 267 -31.29 -3.62 12.92
C ASP A 267 -31.53 -3.84 14.43
N ALA A 268 -30.91 -4.86 15.01
CA ALA A 268 -31.10 -5.23 16.41
C ALA A 268 -29.83 -5.89 16.99
N PRO A 269 -29.65 -5.88 18.32
CA PRO A 269 -28.58 -6.62 18.98
C PRO A 269 -28.61 -8.11 18.64
N LEU A 270 -27.45 -8.70 18.35
CA LEU A 270 -27.35 -10.11 17.94
C LEU A 270 -26.72 -10.98 19.03
N ASP A 271 -27.10 -12.25 19.07
CA ASP A 271 -26.38 -13.30 19.82
C ASP A 271 -25.15 -13.73 19.02
N VAL A 272 -24.02 -13.91 19.70
CA VAL A 272 -22.83 -14.52 19.15
C VAL A 272 -22.48 -15.78 19.94
N THR A 273 -22.35 -16.90 19.26
CA THR A 273 -21.96 -18.18 19.85
C THR A 273 -20.69 -18.69 19.18
N ILE A 274 -19.63 -18.83 19.96
CA ILE A 274 -18.33 -19.38 19.57
C ILE A 274 -18.21 -20.77 20.17
N THR A 275 -17.86 -21.77 19.36
CA THR A 275 -17.74 -23.17 19.80
C THR A 275 -16.44 -23.77 19.31
N ASP A 276 -15.62 -24.23 20.28
CA ASP A 276 -14.36 -24.95 20.09
C ASP A 276 -13.42 -24.31 19.05
N LEU A 277 -13.36 -22.98 19.07
CA LEU A 277 -12.64 -22.20 18.07
C LEU A 277 -11.13 -22.45 18.17
N ARG A 278 -10.50 -22.75 17.02
CA ARG A 278 -9.05 -22.86 16.88
C ARG A 278 -8.53 -21.89 15.83
N VAL A 279 -7.59 -21.03 16.22
CA VAL A 279 -7.01 -19.99 15.35
C VAL A 279 -5.49 -20.02 15.43
N ARG A 280 -4.85 -19.92 14.27
CA ARG A 280 -3.39 -19.88 14.12
C ARG A 280 -3.00 -18.78 13.15
N HIS A 281 -2.02 -17.96 13.53
CA HIS A 281 -1.51 -16.89 12.67
C HIS A 281 -0.52 -17.38 11.62
N VAL A 282 0.32 -18.35 11.98
CA VAL A 282 1.40 -18.88 11.12
C VAL A 282 1.37 -20.39 11.16
N GLN A 283 1.38 -21.01 9.99
CA GLN A 283 1.51 -22.45 9.84
C GLN A 283 2.75 -22.94 10.61
N ASP A 284 2.60 -24.00 11.41
CA ASP A 284 3.63 -24.59 12.29
C ASP A 284 3.89 -23.92 13.67
N ASN A 285 3.39 -22.72 13.93
CA ASN A 285 3.41 -22.14 15.29
C ASN A 285 2.26 -22.68 16.13
N PRO A 286 2.35 -22.78 17.48
CA PRO A 286 1.21 -23.16 18.33
C PRO A 286 -0.04 -22.29 18.05
N PRO A 287 -1.26 -22.87 18.15
CA PRO A 287 -2.48 -22.11 17.93
C PRO A 287 -2.63 -21.02 19.02
N ALA A 288 -3.05 -19.83 18.62
CA ALA A 288 -3.31 -18.72 19.53
C ALA A 288 -4.63 -18.91 20.29
N LEU A 289 -5.61 -19.59 19.68
CA LEU A 289 -6.83 -20.07 20.33
C LEU A 289 -6.94 -21.58 20.11
N ASP A 290 -7.26 -22.35 21.15
CA ASP A 290 -7.27 -23.81 21.10
C ASP A 290 -8.49 -24.39 21.84
N GLY A 291 -9.64 -24.39 21.16
CA GLY A 291 -10.90 -24.85 21.76
C GLY A 291 -11.58 -23.74 22.57
N ALA A 292 -11.51 -22.49 22.11
CA ALA A 292 -12.18 -21.38 22.77
C ALA A 292 -13.68 -21.44 22.52
N SER A 293 -14.47 -21.47 23.60
CA SER A 293 -15.93 -21.45 23.56
C SER A 293 -16.45 -20.28 24.38
N LEU A 294 -17.30 -19.46 23.78
CA LEU A 294 -17.84 -18.24 24.39
C LEU A 294 -19.25 -18.01 23.86
N ARG A 295 -20.14 -17.58 24.74
CA ARG A 295 -21.45 -17.10 24.35
C ARG A 295 -21.59 -15.64 24.74
N LEU A 296 -22.08 -14.85 23.80
CA LEU A 296 -22.37 -13.44 23.96
C LEU A 296 -23.85 -13.25 23.61
N PRO A 297 -24.76 -13.36 24.60
CA PRO A 297 -26.19 -13.26 24.35
C PRO A 297 -26.59 -11.87 23.85
N ALA A 298 -27.65 -11.82 23.02
CA ALA A 298 -28.18 -10.56 22.53
C ALA A 298 -28.50 -9.59 23.68
N GLY A 299 -28.00 -8.35 23.57
CA GLY A 299 -28.25 -7.28 24.55
C GLY A 299 -27.48 -7.41 25.88
N ARG A 300 -26.55 -8.37 26.00
CA ARG A 300 -25.73 -8.59 27.20
C ARG A 300 -24.29 -8.10 26.99
N ARG A 301 -23.65 -7.74 28.09
CA ARG A 301 -22.27 -7.25 28.17
C ARG A 301 -21.40 -8.31 28.83
N VAL A 302 -20.50 -8.92 28.05
CA VAL A 302 -19.56 -9.92 28.52
C VAL A 302 -18.17 -9.29 28.58
N VAL A 303 -17.51 -9.42 29.73
CA VAL A 303 -16.14 -8.94 29.93
C VAL A 303 -15.17 -10.10 29.80
N LEU A 304 -14.16 -9.94 28.95
CA LEU A 304 -13.08 -10.89 28.75
C LEU A 304 -11.78 -10.35 29.37
N ILE A 305 -11.31 -11.02 30.41
CA ILE A 305 -10.03 -10.73 31.06
C ILE A 305 -8.99 -11.79 30.71
N GLY A 306 -7.70 -11.46 30.85
CA GLY A 306 -6.63 -12.41 30.66
C GLY A 306 -5.27 -11.74 30.46
N ALA A 307 -4.19 -12.50 30.70
CA ALA A 307 -2.83 -12.01 30.54
C ALA A 307 -2.54 -11.51 29.10
N SER A 308 -1.53 -10.66 28.96
CA SER A 308 -1.03 -10.30 27.63
C SER A 308 -0.57 -11.55 26.86
N GLY A 309 -0.89 -11.65 25.58
CA GLY A 309 -0.59 -12.82 24.75
C GLY A 309 -1.51 -14.04 24.95
N SER A 310 -2.57 -13.97 25.78
CA SER A 310 -3.48 -15.12 25.98
C SER A 310 -4.38 -15.45 24.78
N GLY A 311 -4.44 -14.57 23.77
CA GLY A 311 -5.22 -14.76 22.54
C GLY A 311 -6.38 -13.76 22.34
N LYS A 312 -6.54 -12.76 23.22
CA LYS A 312 -7.71 -11.84 23.22
C LYS A 312 -7.89 -11.08 21.90
N SER A 313 -6.82 -10.44 21.41
CA SER A 313 -6.84 -9.74 20.12
C SER A 313 -7.04 -10.70 18.94
N THR A 314 -6.64 -11.97 19.08
CA THR A 314 -6.90 -13.00 18.05
C THR A 314 -8.37 -13.38 18.00
N LEU A 315 -9.04 -13.48 19.16
CA LEU A 315 -10.48 -13.71 19.23
C LEU A 315 -11.25 -12.56 18.57
N ILE A 316 -10.88 -11.32 18.87
CA ILE A 316 -11.48 -10.13 18.26
C ILE A 316 -11.26 -10.14 16.74
N ALA A 317 -10.04 -10.43 16.28
CA ALA A 317 -9.72 -10.51 14.86
C ALA A 317 -10.54 -11.60 14.15
N ALA A 318 -10.77 -12.75 14.79
CA ALA A 318 -11.60 -13.82 14.24
C ALA A 318 -13.09 -13.41 14.19
N LEU A 319 -13.60 -12.76 15.24
CA LEU A 319 -14.97 -12.22 15.30
C LEU A 319 -15.24 -11.18 14.21
N MET A 320 -14.27 -10.33 13.91
CA MET A 320 -14.35 -9.33 12.84
C MET A 320 -13.98 -9.88 11.46
N ARG A 321 -13.75 -11.19 11.36
CA ARG A 321 -13.41 -11.92 10.12
C ARG A 321 -12.16 -11.36 9.43
N PHE A 322 -11.19 -10.89 10.23
CA PHE A 322 -9.87 -10.45 9.77
C PHE A 322 -8.87 -11.59 9.65
N VAL A 323 -9.03 -12.64 10.47
CA VAL A 323 -8.22 -13.86 10.40
C VAL A 323 -9.13 -15.08 10.20
N PRO A 324 -8.70 -16.10 9.44
CA PRO A 324 -9.44 -17.34 9.32
C PRO A 324 -9.29 -18.17 10.61
N TYR A 325 -10.22 -19.08 10.85
CA TYR A 325 -10.15 -20.08 11.91
C TYR A 325 -10.05 -21.50 11.31
N GLU A 326 -9.21 -22.35 11.90
CA GLU A 326 -8.90 -23.70 11.39
C GLU A 326 -9.99 -24.72 11.73
N ALA A 327 -10.66 -24.53 12.87
CA ALA A 327 -11.70 -25.41 13.38
C ALA A 327 -12.64 -24.65 14.33
N GLY A 328 -13.77 -25.28 14.64
CA GLY A 328 -14.85 -24.68 15.44
C GLY A 328 -15.83 -23.89 14.59
N SER A 329 -16.68 -23.12 15.25
CA SER A 329 -17.70 -22.29 14.59
C SER A 329 -17.88 -20.95 15.30
N ILE A 330 -18.22 -19.91 14.53
CA ILE A 330 -18.67 -18.62 15.05
C ILE A 330 -20.02 -18.33 14.42
N ARG A 331 -21.09 -18.36 15.23
CA ARG A 331 -22.45 -18.05 14.77
C ARG A 331 -22.89 -16.69 15.26
N VAL A 332 -23.39 -15.85 14.37
CA VAL A 332 -23.85 -14.48 14.64
C VAL A 332 -25.31 -14.37 14.19
N GLY A 333 -26.22 -14.11 15.14
CA GLY A 333 -27.67 -14.12 14.85
C GLY A 333 -28.15 -15.46 14.29
N GLY A 334 -27.50 -16.56 14.68
CA GLY A 334 -27.79 -17.91 14.20
C GLY A 334 -27.15 -18.30 12.85
N ARG A 335 -26.51 -17.38 12.14
CA ARG A 335 -25.81 -17.63 10.86
C ARG A 335 -24.33 -17.89 11.09
N GLU A 336 -23.74 -18.74 10.27
CA GLU A 336 -22.31 -19.03 10.37
C GLU A 336 -21.48 -17.89 9.78
N LEU A 337 -20.47 -17.42 10.51
CA LEU A 337 -19.72 -16.23 10.14
C LEU A 337 -18.88 -16.43 8.88
N HIS A 338 -18.40 -17.65 8.60
CA HIS A 338 -17.64 -17.89 7.37
C HIS A 338 -18.50 -17.85 6.10
N ASP A 339 -19.81 -18.06 6.21
CA ASP A 339 -20.79 -17.98 5.11
C ASP A 339 -21.27 -16.54 4.84
N CYS A 340 -20.92 -15.59 5.70
CA CYS A 340 -21.24 -14.18 5.54
C CYS A 340 -20.12 -13.42 4.81
N SER A 341 -20.41 -12.27 4.19
CA SER A 341 -19.36 -11.41 3.63
C SER A 341 -18.55 -10.73 4.75
N GLY A 342 -17.27 -10.45 4.51
CA GLY A 342 -16.43 -9.70 5.47
C GLY A 342 -16.96 -8.28 5.72
N ALA A 343 -17.57 -7.66 4.71
CA ALA A 343 -18.18 -6.34 4.83
C ALA A 343 -19.39 -6.35 5.78
N ASP A 344 -20.27 -7.35 5.67
CA ASP A 344 -21.44 -7.47 6.54
C ASP A 344 -21.03 -7.86 7.96
N ALA A 345 -20.04 -8.76 8.10
CA ALA A 345 -19.45 -9.10 9.40
C ALA A 345 -18.94 -7.85 10.13
N ARG A 346 -18.20 -6.97 9.44
CA ARG A 346 -17.67 -5.72 10.03
C ARG A 346 -18.69 -4.60 10.19
N ARG A 347 -19.84 -4.69 9.51
CA ARG A 347 -20.98 -3.80 9.76
C ARG A 347 -21.75 -4.23 11.02
N ALA A 348 -21.90 -5.54 11.23
CA ALA A 348 -22.59 -6.10 12.39
C ALA A 348 -21.72 -6.13 13.65
N ILE A 349 -20.42 -6.41 13.50
CA ILE A 349 -19.43 -6.54 14.58
C ILE A 349 -18.35 -5.49 14.38
N THR A 350 -18.38 -4.42 15.18
CA THR A 350 -17.37 -3.36 15.11
C THR A 350 -17.19 -2.70 16.47
N GLY A 351 -16.24 -1.79 16.55
CA GLY A 351 -15.99 -1.00 17.74
C GLY A 351 -14.55 -0.50 17.76
N MET A 352 -13.90 -0.69 18.89
CA MET A 352 -12.62 -0.09 19.19
C MET A 352 -11.57 -1.17 19.38
N THR A 353 -10.75 -1.39 18.34
CA THR A 353 -9.60 -2.30 18.38
C THR A 353 -8.37 -1.59 18.96
N GLN A 354 -7.34 -2.35 19.35
CA GLN A 354 -6.07 -1.79 19.82
C GLN A 354 -5.44 -0.81 18.79
N ASP A 355 -5.41 -1.20 17.50
CA ASP A 355 -4.77 -0.44 16.41
C ASP A 355 -5.66 0.62 15.73
N ALA A 356 -6.72 1.09 16.39
CA ALA A 356 -7.65 2.02 15.75
C ALA A 356 -6.98 3.39 15.43
N HIS A 357 -7.22 3.86 14.20
CA HIS A 357 -6.51 5.01 13.63
C HIS A 357 -7.31 6.32 13.80
N VAL A 358 -6.59 7.40 14.10
CA VAL A 358 -7.12 8.78 14.06
C VAL A 358 -6.59 9.47 12.83
N PHE A 359 -7.50 9.86 11.94
CA PHE A 359 -7.17 10.44 10.65
C PHE A 359 -6.76 11.91 10.82
N HIS A 360 -5.88 12.38 9.94
CA HIS A 360 -5.52 13.80 9.82
C HIS A 360 -6.71 14.60 9.24
N ALA A 361 -7.66 14.92 10.10
CA ALA A 361 -8.92 15.59 9.83
C ALA A 361 -9.44 16.24 11.12
N THR A 362 -10.57 16.94 11.04
CA THR A 362 -11.19 17.52 12.25
C THR A 362 -11.68 16.44 13.21
N ILE A 363 -11.85 16.79 14.49
CA ILE A 363 -12.46 15.90 15.50
C ILE A 363 -13.84 15.43 15.02
N ARG A 364 -14.65 16.36 14.51
CA ARG A 364 -15.95 16.07 13.90
C ARG A 364 -15.85 15.05 12.77
N ALA A 365 -14.99 15.29 11.79
CA ALA A 365 -14.82 14.40 10.64
C ALA A 365 -14.40 12.99 11.07
N ASN A 366 -13.52 12.90 12.08
CA ASN A 366 -13.10 11.64 12.67
C ASN A 366 -14.26 10.84 13.29
N LEU A 367 -15.22 11.49 13.96
CA LEU A 367 -16.38 10.80 14.53
C LEU A 367 -17.39 10.41 13.46
N LEU A 368 -17.66 11.28 12.48
CA LEU A 368 -18.59 11.03 11.39
C LEU A 368 -18.20 9.86 10.48
N LEU A 369 -16.95 9.38 10.54
CA LEU A 369 -16.55 8.13 9.89
C LEU A 369 -17.36 6.92 10.36
N ALA A 370 -17.77 6.89 11.63
CA ALA A 370 -18.58 5.81 12.18
C ALA A 370 -20.07 5.94 11.84
N SER A 371 -20.57 7.18 11.77
CA SER A 371 -21.96 7.47 11.44
C SER A 371 -22.04 8.79 10.66
N PRO A 372 -22.01 8.74 9.31
CA PRO A 372 -21.98 9.95 8.49
C PRO A 372 -23.22 10.85 8.64
N GLY A 373 -24.34 10.28 9.10
CA GLY A 373 -25.59 10.98 9.33
C GLY A 373 -25.81 11.46 10.77
N ALA A 374 -24.84 11.29 11.67
CA ALA A 374 -24.97 11.67 13.07
C ALA A 374 -25.15 13.20 13.24
N THR A 375 -26.06 13.58 14.13
CA THR A 375 -26.32 14.99 14.46
C THR A 375 -25.30 15.52 15.48
N ASP A 376 -25.23 16.84 15.61
CA ASP A 376 -24.42 17.51 16.64
C ASP A 376 -24.76 17.08 18.07
N ALA A 377 -26.00 16.64 18.31
CA ALA A 377 -26.42 16.10 19.59
C ALA A 377 -25.83 14.70 19.81
N ASP A 378 -25.86 13.85 18.78
CA ASP A 378 -25.29 12.49 18.84
C ASP A 378 -23.78 12.54 19.07
N LEU A 379 -23.07 13.45 18.39
CA LEU A 379 -21.63 13.66 18.57
C LEU A 379 -21.29 14.09 20.00
N ARG A 380 -22.03 15.06 20.55
CA ARG A 380 -21.85 15.51 21.95
C ARG A 380 -22.12 14.40 22.94
N GLU A 381 -23.18 13.64 22.74
CA GLU A 381 -23.56 12.55 23.63
C GLU A 381 -22.52 11.42 23.61
N ALA A 382 -22.03 11.03 22.44
CA ALA A 382 -20.95 10.05 22.32
C ALA A 382 -19.65 10.53 22.99
N ALA A 383 -19.27 11.79 22.78
CA ALA A 383 -18.10 12.39 23.43
C ALA A 383 -18.25 12.53 24.95
N ARG A 384 -19.46 12.80 25.44
CA ARG A 384 -19.78 12.86 26.87
C ARG A 384 -19.62 11.48 27.51
N ARG A 385 -20.20 10.44 26.91
CA ARG A 385 -20.08 9.05 27.39
C ARG A 385 -18.65 8.55 27.38
N ALA A 386 -17.83 9.02 26.44
CA ALA A 386 -16.41 8.70 26.39
C ALA A 386 -15.52 9.64 27.23
N ARG A 387 -16.11 10.56 28.01
CA ARG A 387 -15.41 11.55 28.84
C ARG A 387 -14.34 12.37 28.10
N ILE A 388 -14.64 12.77 26.87
CA ILE A 388 -13.75 13.62 26.05
C ILE A 388 -14.39 14.97 25.69
N LEU A 389 -15.69 15.14 25.94
CA LEU A 389 -16.41 16.36 25.59
C LEU A 389 -15.77 17.62 26.18
N ASP A 390 -15.45 17.65 27.48
CA ASP A 390 -14.85 18.82 28.13
C ASP A 390 -13.52 19.23 27.50
N TRP A 391 -12.72 18.24 27.09
CA TRP A 391 -11.47 18.50 26.38
C TRP A 391 -11.75 19.11 25.01
N ILE A 392 -12.70 18.56 24.24
CA ILE A 392 -13.09 19.09 22.92
C ILE A 392 -13.57 20.53 23.08
N GLU A 393 -14.42 20.82 24.06
CA GLU A 393 -14.98 22.16 24.29
C GLU A 393 -13.94 23.17 24.82
N SER A 394 -12.85 22.69 25.44
CA SER A 394 -11.74 23.54 25.87
C SER A 394 -10.83 24.01 24.72
N LEU A 395 -10.91 23.38 23.55
CA LEU A 395 -10.06 23.71 22.41
C LEU A 395 -10.54 25.01 21.72
N PRO A 396 -9.62 25.87 21.22
CA PRO A 396 -10.00 27.12 20.55
C PRO A 396 -10.94 26.94 19.35
N GLU A 397 -10.76 25.86 18.58
CA GLU A 397 -11.58 25.52 17.40
C GLU A 397 -12.62 24.44 17.69
N GLY A 398 -12.71 23.98 18.94
CA GLY A 398 -13.66 22.95 19.38
C GLY A 398 -13.64 21.71 18.47
N TRP A 399 -14.83 21.36 17.95
CA TRP A 399 -15.06 20.24 17.03
C TRP A 399 -14.32 20.34 15.69
N GLU A 400 -13.97 21.55 15.25
CA GLU A 400 -13.27 21.79 13.98
C GLU A 400 -11.75 21.75 14.11
N THR A 401 -11.23 21.53 15.33
CA THR A 401 -9.80 21.34 15.55
C THR A 401 -9.25 20.22 14.67
N VAL A 402 -8.28 20.53 13.82
CA VAL A 402 -7.61 19.56 12.95
C VAL A 402 -6.61 18.73 13.77
N LEU A 403 -6.78 17.42 13.76
CA LEU A 403 -5.87 16.48 14.41
C LEU A 403 -4.68 16.18 13.50
N GLY A 404 -3.48 16.14 14.06
CA GLY A 404 -2.26 15.72 13.35
C GLY A 404 -2.31 14.26 12.87
N GLY A 405 -1.39 13.86 11.99
CA GLY A 405 -1.29 12.47 11.53
C GLY A 405 -1.14 11.50 12.71
N ASP A 406 -1.99 10.48 12.76
CA ASP A 406 -2.10 9.50 13.86
C ASP A 406 -2.29 10.13 15.26
N GLY A 407 -2.86 11.33 15.33
CA GLY A 407 -3.16 12.01 16.59
C GLY A 407 -1.91 12.49 17.34
N ALA A 408 -0.81 12.80 16.65
CA ALA A 408 0.46 13.25 17.25
C ALA A 408 0.35 14.47 18.21
N THR A 409 -0.75 15.22 18.13
CA THR A 409 -1.05 16.37 19.00
C THR A 409 -1.89 16.01 20.24
N MET A 410 -2.27 14.73 20.41
CA MET A 410 -3.12 14.24 21.49
C MET A 410 -2.31 13.41 22.49
N SER A 411 -2.71 13.42 23.76
CA SER A 411 -2.23 12.40 24.70
C SER A 411 -2.82 11.03 24.36
N GLY A 412 -2.14 9.95 24.76
CA GLY A 412 -2.61 8.58 24.52
C GLY A 412 -4.04 8.34 25.03
N GLY A 413 -4.35 8.81 26.24
CA GLY A 413 -5.69 8.71 26.81
C GLY A 413 -6.76 9.58 26.12
N GLN A 414 -6.39 10.72 25.53
CA GLN A 414 -7.32 11.50 24.68
C GLN A 414 -7.61 10.76 23.38
N ARG A 415 -6.59 10.21 22.73
CA ARG A 415 -6.74 9.42 21.51
C ARG A 415 -7.67 8.23 21.74
N ARG A 416 -7.46 7.49 22.83
CA ARG A 416 -8.27 6.33 23.21
C ARG A 416 -9.74 6.72 23.43
N ARG A 417 -10.00 7.78 24.20
CA ARG A 417 -11.37 8.29 24.41
C ARG A 417 -12.05 8.80 23.14
N LEU A 418 -11.32 9.39 22.20
CA LEU A 418 -11.89 9.76 20.89
C LEU A 418 -12.33 8.53 20.08
N LEU A 419 -11.52 7.47 20.10
CA LEU A 419 -11.84 6.19 19.44
C LEU A 419 -13.01 5.49 20.13
N LEU A 420 -13.11 5.60 21.46
CA LEU A 420 -14.26 5.12 22.22
C LEU A 420 -15.54 5.87 21.84
N ALA A 421 -15.49 7.20 21.77
CA ALA A 421 -16.62 8.00 21.31
C ALA A 421 -17.07 7.57 19.90
N ARG A 422 -16.12 7.32 18.99
CA ARG A 422 -16.40 6.79 17.64
C ARG A 422 -17.08 5.43 17.68
N ALA A 423 -16.61 4.50 18.52
CA ALA A 423 -17.20 3.17 18.65
C ALA A 423 -18.62 3.22 19.26
N LEU A 424 -18.84 4.08 20.26
CA LEU A 424 -20.16 4.27 20.87
C LEU A 424 -21.16 4.92 19.92
N LEU A 425 -20.70 5.81 19.05
CA LEU A 425 -21.49 6.48 18.01
C LEU A 425 -21.91 5.53 16.88
N ALA A 426 -21.06 4.54 16.54
CA ALA A 426 -21.36 3.56 15.50
C ALA A 426 -22.58 2.68 15.84
N ASP A 427 -22.84 2.47 17.14
CA ASP A 427 -23.93 1.66 17.69
C ASP A 427 -24.22 0.35 16.95
N PRO A 428 -23.22 -0.55 16.80
CA PRO A 428 -23.41 -1.76 16.02
C PRO A 428 -24.21 -2.83 16.77
N PRO A 429 -24.78 -3.81 16.04
CA PRO A 429 -25.45 -4.97 16.64
C PRO A 429 -24.61 -5.73 17.68
N VAL A 430 -23.30 -5.78 17.48
CA VAL A 430 -22.31 -6.35 18.40
C VAL A 430 -21.14 -5.37 18.53
N LEU A 431 -21.01 -4.77 19.71
CA LEU A 431 -19.94 -3.83 20.04
C LEU A 431 -18.73 -4.58 20.62
N VAL A 432 -17.55 -4.37 20.04
CA VAL A 432 -16.28 -4.92 20.56
C VAL A 432 -15.38 -3.79 21.03
N LEU A 433 -14.92 -3.85 22.29
CA LEU A 433 -14.04 -2.86 22.89
C LEU A 433 -12.78 -3.56 23.41
N ASP A 434 -11.62 -3.24 22.86
CA ASP A 434 -10.36 -3.92 23.15
C ASP A 434 -9.41 -3.05 23.98
N GLU A 435 -9.43 -3.15 25.30
CA GLU A 435 -8.64 -2.30 26.21
C GLU A 435 -8.95 -0.79 26.04
N PRO A 436 -10.21 -0.35 26.29
CA PRO A 436 -10.60 1.06 26.12
C PRO A 436 -9.98 2.02 27.14
N THR A 437 -9.40 1.49 28.23
CA THR A 437 -8.82 2.26 29.34
C THR A 437 -7.30 2.19 29.44
N GLU A 438 -6.63 1.60 28.45
CA GLU A 438 -5.18 1.51 28.42
C GLU A 438 -4.52 2.89 28.56
N GLY A 439 -3.53 3.00 29.45
CA GLY A 439 -2.79 4.23 29.70
C GLY A 439 -3.49 5.26 30.60
N LEU A 440 -4.60 4.89 31.25
CA LEU A 440 -5.24 5.66 32.32
C LEU A 440 -4.73 5.19 33.69
N ASP A 441 -4.82 6.05 34.70
CA ASP A 441 -4.64 5.63 36.09
C ASP A 441 -5.78 4.68 36.52
N PRO A 442 -5.54 3.77 37.48
CA PRO A 442 -6.49 2.72 37.85
C PRO A 442 -7.88 3.24 38.28
N ASP A 443 -7.92 4.37 39.00
CA ASP A 443 -9.18 4.95 39.48
C ASP A 443 -10.00 5.49 38.29
N THR A 444 -9.38 6.27 37.42
CA THR A 444 -10.02 6.76 36.19
C THR A 444 -10.42 5.62 35.26
N ALA A 445 -9.60 4.58 35.13
CA ALA A 445 -9.92 3.39 34.33
C ALA A 445 -11.17 2.68 34.85
N ALA A 446 -11.27 2.45 36.16
CA ALA A 446 -12.44 1.83 36.78
C ALA A 446 -13.72 2.64 36.54
N GLU A 447 -13.66 3.97 36.66
CA GLU A 447 -14.79 4.85 36.39
C GLU A 447 -15.21 4.83 34.91
N VAL A 448 -14.25 4.87 33.98
CA VAL A 448 -14.54 4.79 32.54
C VAL A 448 -15.16 3.44 32.17
N LEU A 449 -14.69 2.33 32.75
CA LEU A 449 -15.28 1.01 32.52
C LEU A 449 -16.72 0.92 33.01
N ALA A 450 -17.00 1.49 34.18
CA ALA A 450 -18.36 1.56 34.72
C ALA A 450 -19.29 2.35 33.78
N ASP A 451 -18.84 3.51 33.28
CA ASP A 451 -19.59 4.33 32.33
C ASP A 451 -19.83 3.61 31.00
N ILE A 452 -18.82 2.88 30.49
CA ILE A 452 -18.95 2.07 29.27
C ILE A 452 -20.02 0.98 29.46
N LEU A 453 -19.97 0.24 30.57
CA LEU A 453 -20.92 -0.84 30.85
C LEU A 453 -22.35 -0.35 31.08
N ASP A 454 -22.51 0.88 31.59
CA ASP A 454 -23.78 1.57 31.70
C ASP A 454 -24.29 2.05 30.34
N ALA A 455 -23.44 2.73 29.57
CA ALA A 455 -23.73 3.25 28.23
C ALA A 455 -24.09 2.17 27.20
N THR A 456 -23.65 0.93 27.43
CA THR A 456 -23.87 -0.23 26.55
C THR A 456 -24.98 -1.16 27.04
N ARG A 457 -25.78 -0.74 28.03
CA ARG A 457 -26.95 -1.50 28.48
C ARG A 457 -27.91 -1.79 27.33
N GLY A 458 -28.37 -3.04 27.24
CA GLY A 458 -29.26 -3.50 26.17
C GLY A 458 -28.57 -3.70 24.82
N ARG A 459 -27.25 -3.50 24.74
CA ARG A 459 -26.43 -3.78 23.55
C ARG A 459 -25.63 -5.05 23.77
N THR A 460 -25.45 -5.83 22.71
CA THR A 460 -24.51 -6.96 22.74
C THR A 460 -23.09 -6.41 22.76
N THR A 461 -22.33 -6.61 23.85
CA THR A 461 -21.00 -6.01 24.01
C THR A 461 -19.98 -7.03 24.49
N LEU A 462 -18.88 -7.17 23.76
CA LEU A 462 -17.67 -7.85 24.21
C LEU A 462 -16.63 -6.79 24.61
N LEU A 463 -16.36 -6.69 25.91
CA LEU A 463 -15.36 -5.78 26.47
C LEU A 463 -14.14 -6.59 26.90
N VAL A 464 -13.01 -6.36 26.24
CA VAL A 464 -11.72 -6.93 26.62
C VAL A 464 -10.98 -5.91 27.46
N THR A 465 -10.47 -6.33 28.62
CA THR A 465 -9.68 -5.45 29.48
C THR A 465 -8.72 -6.27 30.35
N HIS A 466 -7.65 -5.64 30.81
CA HIS A 466 -6.79 -6.19 31.87
C HIS A 466 -7.17 -5.63 33.26
N GLU A 467 -8.04 -4.62 33.30
CA GLU A 467 -8.51 -4.02 34.53
C GLU A 467 -9.47 -4.95 35.28
N ARG A 468 -9.30 -5.02 36.60
CA ARG A 468 -10.13 -5.86 37.48
C ARG A 468 -11.22 -5.05 38.21
N ALA A 469 -11.09 -3.73 38.24
CA ALA A 469 -12.05 -2.80 38.86
C ALA A 469 -13.04 -2.24 37.81
N GLY A 470 -14.18 -1.71 38.29
CA GLY A 470 -15.19 -1.10 37.41
C GLY A 470 -16.10 -2.09 36.65
N LEU A 471 -16.01 -3.39 36.95
CA LEU A 471 -16.72 -4.44 36.20
C LEU A 471 -18.14 -4.77 36.71
N ALA A 472 -18.64 -4.07 37.73
CA ALA A 472 -19.93 -4.38 38.38
C ALA A 472 -21.14 -4.32 37.43
N GLY A 473 -21.02 -3.60 36.30
CA GLY A 473 -22.07 -3.50 35.29
C GLY A 473 -22.09 -4.65 34.28
N ALA A 474 -21.14 -5.58 34.32
CA ALA A 474 -21.04 -6.71 33.40
C ALA A 474 -22.12 -7.76 33.70
N ASP A 475 -22.68 -8.36 32.64
CA ASP A 475 -23.61 -9.49 32.79
C ASP A 475 -22.87 -10.80 33.05
N GLU A 476 -21.67 -10.94 32.51
CA GLU A 476 -20.79 -12.10 32.67
C GLU A 476 -19.33 -11.66 32.56
N ILE A 477 -18.45 -12.30 33.34
CA ILE A 477 -17.00 -12.10 33.27
C ILE A 477 -16.34 -13.45 33.02
N VAL A 478 -15.53 -13.52 31.98
CA VAL A 478 -14.82 -14.72 31.55
C VAL A 478 -13.33 -14.44 31.42
N THR A 479 -12.53 -15.46 31.65
CA THR A 479 -11.07 -15.39 31.56
C THR A 479 -10.59 -16.19 30.35
N LEU A 480 -9.74 -15.58 29.53
CA LEU A 480 -8.97 -16.25 28.48
C LEU A 480 -7.59 -16.61 29.01
N ASP A 481 -7.33 -17.92 29.15
CA ASP A 481 -6.05 -18.47 29.56
C ASP A 481 -5.56 -19.49 28.52
N ARG A 482 -4.32 -19.32 28.04
CA ARG A 482 -3.67 -20.17 27.02
C ARG A 482 -4.60 -20.56 25.85
N GLY A 483 -5.33 -19.60 25.30
CA GLY A 483 -6.21 -19.82 24.16
C GLY A 483 -7.53 -20.52 24.46
N ARG A 484 -7.90 -20.69 25.75
CA ARG A 484 -9.18 -21.29 26.20
C ARG A 484 -9.94 -20.34 27.10
N ILE A 485 -11.26 -20.33 26.96
CA ILE A 485 -12.14 -19.44 27.72
C ILE A 485 -12.79 -20.25 28.85
N ARG A 486 -12.80 -19.68 30.05
CA ARG A 486 -13.45 -20.23 31.23
C ARG A 486 -14.14 -19.13 32.03
N PRO A 487 -15.14 -19.46 32.88
CA PRO A 487 -15.68 -18.51 33.85
C PRO A 487 -14.55 -17.91 34.71
N ALA A 488 -14.65 -16.62 35.02
CA ALA A 488 -13.69 -15.95 35.89
C ALA A 488 -13.78 -16.50 37.33
N THR A 489 -12.63 -16.74 37.95
CA THR A 489 -12.52 -17.15 39.36
C THR A 489 -12.23 -15.94 40.24
N PRO A 490 -12.47 -16.01 41.57
CA PRO A 490 -12.11 -14.93 42.49
C PRO A 490 -10.64 -14.48 42.37
N GLU A 491 -9.72 -15.40 42.13
CA GLU A 491 -8.29 -15.12 41.90
C GLU A 491 -8.02 -14.30 40.61
N ASP A 492 -8.86 -14.43 39.59
CA ASP A 492 -8.76 -13.60 38.39
C ASP A 492 -9.24 -12.15 38.67
N LEU A 493 -10.03 -11.96 39.73
CA LEU A 493 -10.66 -10.70 40.11
C LEU A 493 -9.95 -10.00 41.29
N ASP A 494 -9.22 -10.75 42.12
CA ASP A 494 -8.47 -10.22 43.26
C ASP A 494 -7.14 -9.60 42.82
N SER A 495 -6.78 -8.44 43.36
CA SER A 495 -5.55 -7.71 43.05
C SER A 495 -4.31 -8.22 43.80
N ALA A 496 -4.43 -9.27 44.60
CA ALA A 496 -3.46 -9.56 45.68
C ALA A 496 -2.33 -10.54 45.34
N THR A 497 -2.34 -11.23 44.20
CA THR A 497 -1.27 -12.20 43.88
C THR A 497 -1.04 -12.32 42.39
N ASP A 498 -0.06 -11.57 41.87
CA ASP A 498 0.94 -12.16 40.96
C ASP A 498 2.16 -11.25 40.81
N GLY A 499 3.20 -11.62 41.55
CA GLY A 499 4.58 -11.23 41.28
C GLY A 499 5.48 -12.31 41.86
N PRO A 500 5.90 -13.33 41.10
CA PRO A 500 6.97 -14.19 41.55
C PRO A 500 8.28 -13.40 41.47
N ALA A 501 8.74 -12.95 42.63
CA ALA A 501 10.14 -12.64 42.86
C ALA A 501 10.96 -13.95 42.80
N ALA A 502 11.58 -14.23 41.65
CA ALA A 502 12.75 -15.09 41.46
C ALA A 502 13.23 -14.88 40.01
N MET A 503 14.49 -14.54 39.69
CA MET A 503 15.74 -14.92 40.34
C MET A 503 16.81 -13.86 40.02
N ALA A 504 17.49 -13.39 41.06
CA ALA A 504 18.85 -12.90 40.96
C ALA A 504 19.79 -14.09 40.74
N LEU A 505 20.54 -14.06 39.64
CA LEU A 505 21.98 -14.34 39.53
C LEU A 505 22.43 -14.17 38.07
#